data_AF-A0A945WIM8-F1
#
_entry.id   AF-A0A945WIM8-F1
#
_cell.length_a   1.000
_cell.length_b   1.000
_cell.length_c   1.000
_cell.angle_alpha   90.00
_cell.angle_beta   90.00
_cell.angle_gamma   90.00
#
_symmetry.space_group_name_H-M   'P 1'
#
loop_
_entity.id
_entity.type
_entity.pdbx_description
1 polymer ?
#
loop_
_entity_poly.entity_id
_entity_poly.type
_entity_poly.pdbx_seq_one_letter_code
_entity_poly.pdbx_strand_id
1 'polypeptide(L)'
;MRGKNTPKITARGVMVGLAVAFTPTVGAQMAICAAIWAVVRAVRPSWNFNLIVACGWTWITNFFTVPPIYYGFLITGRLMLAPEDGLYGYSDFMGELNMILATETTGFESFWVYMVRMVELWGLPMVIGSIPWSIVLGWVGYFWSLRVIENFRTSQRQHLIEH
;
A
#
# COMPACT_ATOMS: atom_id res chain seq x y z
N MET A 1 11.46 28.71 -10.78
CA MET A 1 11.61 27.33 -11.30
C MET A 1 10.32 26.51 -11.12
N ARG A 2 9.21 26.89 -11.77
CA ARG A 2 7.89 26.23 -11.67
C ARG A 2 7.48 25.76 -13.07
N GLY A 3 7.46 24.46 -13.32
CA GLY A 3 7.06 23.94 -14.63
C GLY A 3 7.20 22.44 -14.91
N LYS A 4 7.60 21.60 -13.94
CA LYS A 4 7.97 20.20 -14.23
C LYS A 4 7.24 19.10 -13.46
N ASN A 5 6.16 19.41 -12.74
CA ASN A 5 5.32 18.38 -12.13
C ASN A 5 4.08 18.16 -13.00
N THR A 6 4.26 17.46 -14.13
CA THR A 6 3.15 16.94 -14.93
C THR A 6 2.23 16.10 -14.03
N PRO A 7 0.88 16.21 -14.11
CA PRO A 7 -0.05 15.44 -13.26
C PRO A 7 0.30 13.95 -13.18
N LYS A 8 0.78 13.41 -14.31
CA LYS A 8 1.26 12.04 -14.48
C LYS A 8 2.41 11.65 -13.53
N ILE A 9 3.33 12.55 -13.18
CA ILE A 9 4.45 12.26 -12.26
C ILE A 9 3.94 12.04 -10.84
N THR A 10 2.99 12.87 -10.40
CA THR A 10 2.33 12.71 -9.10
C THR A 10 1.46 11.45 -9.09
N ALA A 11 0.66 11.24 -10.14
CA ALA A 11 -0.22 10.07 -10.23
C ALA A 11 0.56 8.74 -10.23
N ARG A 12 1.72 8.66 -10.90
CA ARG A 12 2.62 7.50 -10.79
C ARG A 12 3.17 7.32 -9.38
N GLY A 13 3.42 8.42 -8.66
CA GLY A 13 3.83 8.36 -7.25
C GLY A 13 2.73 7.76 -6.38
N VAL A 14 1.46 8.15 -6.61
CA VAL A 14 0.30 7.54 -5.96
C VAL A 14 0.21 6.04 -6.27
N MET A 15 0.33 5.67 -7.55
CA MET A 15 0.29 4.29 -8.01
C MET A 15 1.33 3.40 -7.30
N VAL A 16 2.60 3.81 -7.31
CA VAL A 16 3.70 3.05 -6.69
C VAL A 16 3.54 3.02 -5.17
N GLY A 17 3.21 4.15 -4.56
CA GLY A 17 3.02 4.24 -3.12
C GLY A 17 1.90 3.33 -2.62
N LEU A 18 0.76 3.29 -3.32
CA LEU A 18 -0.34 2.38 -3.01
C LEU A 18 0.03 0.92 -3.30
N ALA A 19 0.66 0.63 -4.43
CA ALA A 19 1.09 -0.74 -4.73
C ALA A 19 2.00 -1.30 -3.61
N VAL A 20 2.92 -0.48 -3.09
CA VAL A 20 3.82 -0.86 -1.98
C VAL A 20 3.14 -0.80 -0.61
N ALA A 21 2.18 0.11 -0.40
CA ALA A 21 1.36 0.15 0.81
C ALA A 21 0.61 -1.18 0.99
N PHE A 22 0.10 -1.73 -0.10
CA PHE A 22 -0.67 -2.98 -0.11
C PHE A 22 0.19 -4.22 -0.35
N THR A 23 1.46 -4.22 0.07
CA THR A 23 2.28 -5.43 0.24
C THR A 23 2.58 -5.64 1.73
N PRO A 24 2.71 -6.90 2.20
CA PRO A 24 2.94 -7.18 3.62
C PRO A 24 4.40 -6.92 4.05
N THR A 25 4.91 -5.72 3.76
CA THR A 25 6.31 -5.30 3.93
C THR A 25 6.43 -4.10 4.87
N VAL A 26 5.57 -4.02 5.90
CA VAL A 26 5.54 -2.93 6.89
C VAL A 26 6.95 -2.73 7.47
N GLY A 27 7.39 -1.46 7.54
CA GLY A 27 8.74 -1.08 7.96
C GLY A 27 9.75 -0.95 6.81
N ALA A 28 9.59 -1.70 5.70
CA ALA A 28 10.47 -1.63 4.53
C ALA A 28 9.87 -0.85 3.34
N GLN A 29 8.59 -0.47 3.40
CA GLN A 29 7.85 0.15 2.29
C GLN A 29 8.51 1.42 1.72
N MET A 30 9.02 2.31 2.56
CA MET A 30 9.69 3.53 2.09
C MET A 30 11.01 3.21 1.38
N ALA A 31 11.77 2.23 1.88
CA ALA A 31 12.99 1.76 1.21
C ALA A 31 12.67 1.12 -0.14
N ILE A 32 11.58 0.33 -0.21
CA ILE A 32 11.08 -0.24 -1.47
C ILE A 32 10.68 0.86 -2.45
N CYS A 33 9.95 1.89 -2.00
CA CYS A 33 9.61 3.04 -2.85
C CYS A 33 10.86 3.74 -3.39
N ALA A 34 11.88 3.95 -2.54
CA ALA A 34 13.14 4.56 -2.94
C ALA A 34 13.92 3.68 -3.94
N ALA A 35 13.95 2.37 -3.72
CA ALA A 35 14.58 1.41 -4.64
C ALA A 35 13.88 1.38 -6.00
N ILE A 36 12.55 1.27 -6.03
CA ILE A 36 11.75 1.34 -7.26
C ILE A 36 12.00 2.66 -7.97
N TRP A 37 12.04 3.77 -7.24
CA TRP A 37 12.32 5.08 -7.80
C TRP A 37 13.71 5.16 -8.45
N ALA A 38 14.74 4.66 -7.75
CA ALA A 38 16.11 4.64 -8.27
C ALA A 38 16.21 3.79 -9.55
N VAL A 39 15.60 2.61 -9.55
CA VAL A 39 15.57 1.71 -10.72
C VAL A 39 14.81 2.34 -11.89
N VAL A 40 13.61 2.88 -11.65
CA VAL A 40 12.81 3.55 -12.69
C VAL A 40 13.57 4.75 -13.26
N ARG A 41 14.22 5.54 -12.41
CA ARG A 41 15.02 6.69 -12.85
C ARG A 41 16.23 6.28 -13.68
N ALA A 42 16.85 5.14 -13.39
CA ALA A 42 17.99 4.62 -14.15
C ALA A 42 17.58 3.98 -15.48
N VAL A 43 16.54 3.14 -15.49
CA VAL A 43 16.16 2.29 -16.64
C VAL A 43 15.12 2.96 -17.54
N ARG A 44 14.17 3.71 -16.97
CA ARG A 44 13.05 4.34 -17.70
C ARG A 44 12.79 5.76 -17.16
N PRO A 45 13.69 6.75 -17.41
CA PRO A 45 13.53 8.11 -16.89
C PRO A 45 12.21 8.80 -17.27
N SER A 46 11.61 8.42 -18.40
CA SER A 46 10.29 8.92 -18.84
C SER A 46 9.13 8.47 -17.94
N TRP A 47 9.32 7.41 -17.15
CA TRP A 47 8.38 6.87 -16.17
C TRP A 47 8.64 7.36 -14.73
N ASN A 48 9.54 8.33 -14.55
CA ASN A 48 9.84 8.90 -13.24
C ASN A 48 8.57 9.40 -12.53
N PHE A 49 8.61 9.35 -11.20
CA PHE A 49 7.50 9.67 -10.31
C PHE A 49 7.98 10.44 -9.08
N ASN A 50 7.04 11.06 -8.36
CA ASN A 50 7.35 11.78 -7.13
C ASN A 50 7.53 10.81 -5.96
N LEU A 51 8.77 10.58 -5.54
CA LEU A 51 9.12 9.69 -4.43
C LEU A 51 8.46 10.09 -3.10
N ILE A 52 8.39 11.39 -2.81
CA ILE A 52 7.79 11.89 -1.55
C ILE A 52 6.31 11.51 -1.50
N VAL A 53 5.61 11.65 -2.64
CA VAL A 53 4.20 11.23 -2.76
C VAL A 53 4.08 9.73 -2.58
N ALA A 54 4.95 8.93 -3.21
CA ALA A 54 4.93 7.47 -3.04
C ALA A 54 5.10 7.06 -1.57
N CYS A 55 6.11 7.60 -0.88
CA CYS A 55 6.31 7.34 0.55
C CYS A 55 5.13 7.79 1.41
N GLY A 56 4.47 8.91 1.07
CA GLY A 56 3.29 9.36 1.82
C GLY A 56 2.13 8.36 1.76
N TRP A 57 1.93 7.69 0.63
CA TRP A 57 0.86 6.68 0.50
C TRP A 57 1.14 5.39 1.27
N THR A 58 2.39 5.09 1.63
CA THR A 58 2.71 3.91 2.45
C THR A 58 2.22 4.06 3.90
N TRP A 59 1.85 5.26 4.33
CA TRP A 59 1.31 5.50 5.68
C TRP A 59 -0.14 5.04 5.84
N ILE A 60 -0.80 4.62 4.76
CA ILE A 60 -2.10 3.96 4.85
C ILE A 60 -2.02 2.72 5.73
N THR A 61 -0.95 1.93 5.62
CA THR A 61 -0.72 0.75 6.47
C THR A 61 -0.04 1.16 7.77
N ASN A 62 -0.85 1.49 8.77
CA ASN A 62 -0.44 1.85 10.12
C ASN A 62 -1.05 0.86 11.14
N PHE A 63 -0.70 1.03 12.41
CA PHE A 63 -1.14 0.18 13.51
C PHE A 63 -2.64 -0.17 13.47
N PHE A 64 -3.51 0.79 13.12
CA PHE A 64 -4.95 0.60 13.13
C PHE A 64 -5.50 -0.08 11.87
N THR A 65 -4.85 0.12 10.73
CA THR A 65 -5.35 -0.36 9.42
C THR A 65 -4.71 -1.67 8.99
N VAL A 66 -3.56 -2.02 9.55
CA VAL A 66 -2.87 -3.27 9.21
C VAL A 66 -3.72 -4.51 9.51
N PRO A 67 -4.37 -4.68 10.69
CA PRO A 67 -5.18 -5.87 10.95
C PRO A 67 -6.27 -6.14 9.90
N PRO A 68 -7.15 -5.17 9.54
CA PRO A 68 -8.16 -5.43 8.51
C PRO A 68 -7.57 -5.63 7.11
N ILE A 69 -6.46 -4.94 6.76
CA ILE A 69 -5.80 -5.12 5.46
C ILE A 69 -5.18 -6.52 5.35
N TYR A 70 -4.47 -6.98 6.38
CA TYR A 70 -3.79 -8.27 6.40
C TYR A 70 -4.77 -9.43 6.43
N TYR A 71 -5.92 -9.27 7.11
CA TYR A 71 -7.02 -10.22 7.01
C TYR A 71 -7.53 -10.34 5.57
N GLY A 72 -7.69 -9.21 4.86
CA GLY A 72 -8.03 -9.19 3.44
C GLY A 72 -7.03 -9.96 2.57
N PHE A 73 -5.73 -9.79 2.82
CA PHE A 73 -4.68 -10.54 2.14
C PHE A 73 -4.76 -12.03 2.46
N LEU A 74 -4.96 -12.41 3.72
CA LEU A 74 -5.05 -13.80 4.14
C LEU A 74 -6.19 -14.54 3.42
N ILE A 75 -7.41 -13.98 3.41
CA ILE A 75 -8.55 -14.59 2.73
C ILE A 75 -8.26 -14.70 1.23
N THR A 76 -7.81 -13.61 0.62
CA THR A 76 -7.54 -13.57 -0.82
C THR A 76 -6.48 -14.61 -1.21
N GLY A 77 -5.43 -14.73 -0.40
CA GLY A 77 -4.35 -15.69 -0.61
C GLY A 77 -4.80 -17.12 -0.44
N ARG A 78 -5.60 -17.42 0.60
CA ARG A 78 -6.18 -18.75 0.80
C ARG A 78 -7.11 -19.15 -0.35
N LEU A 79 -7.95 -18.22 -0.82
CA LEU A 79 -8.79 -18.45 -2.00
C LEU A 79 -7.96 -18.78 -3.25
N MET A 80 -6.85 -18.07 -3.45
CA MET A 80 -5.94 -18.30 -4.59
C MET A 80 -5.14 -19.60 -4.47
N LEU A 81 -4.82 -20.04 -3.25
CA LEU A 81 -4.07 -21.27 -2.99
C LEU A 81 -4.93 -22.53 -2.94
N ALA A 82 -6.25 -22.42 -3.08
CA ALA A 82 -7.23 -23.51 -2.93
C ALA A 82 -7.06 -24.23 -1.57
N PRO A 83 -7.78 -23.81 -0.51
CA PRO A 83 -7.55 -24.33 0.83
C PRO A 83 -7.88 -25.83 0.90
N GLU A 84 -6.98 -26.64 1.45
CA GLU A 84 -7.24 -28.06 1.74
C GLU A 84 -8.29 -28.23 2.86
N ASP A 85 -8.41 -27.23 3.76
CA ASP A 85 -9.18 -27.32 5.02
C ASP A 85 -10.41 -26.37 5.09
N GLY A 86 -10.80 -25.75 3.97
CA GLY A 86 -11.93 -24.81 3.92
C GLY A 86 -11.58 -23.33 4.19
N LEU A 87 -12.60 -22.46 4.20
CA LEU A 87 -12.45 -21.01 4.37
C LEU A 87 -12.19 -20.66 5.84
N TYR A 88 -11.00 -20.15 6.13
CA TYR A 88 -10.62 -19.64 7.45
C TYR A 88 -11.49 -18.42 7.83
N GLY A 89 -12.25 -18.54 8.92
CA GLY A 89 -13.23 -17.55 9.32
C GLY A 89 -12.63 -16.30 9.97
N TYR A 90 -13.39 -15.21 9.96
CA TYR A 90 -13.01 -13.97 10.66
C TYR A 90 -12.89 -14.18 12.17
N SER A 91 -13.73 -15.04 12.75
CA SER A 91 -13.68 -15.39 14.17
C SER A 91 -12.38 -16.08 14.56
N ASP A 92 -11.88 -16.98 13.71
CA ASP A 92 -10.65 -17.74 13.94
C ASP A 92 -9.44 -16.80 13.84
N PHE A 93 -9.43 -15.95 12.82
CA PHE A 93 -8.45 -14.88 12.68
C PHE A 93 -8.44 -13.94 13.89
N MET A 94 -9.60 -13.46 14.33
CA MET A 94 -9.69 -12.58 15.49
C MET A 94 -9.32 -13.30 16.78
N GLY A 95 -9.60 -14.60 16.90
CA GLY A 95 -9.16 -15.43 18.03
C GLY A 95 -7.64 -15.52 18.11
N GLU A 96 -6.99 -15.89 17.01
CA GLU A 96 -5.52 -15.95 16.93
C GLU A 96 -4.89 -14.56 17.06
N LEU A 97 -5.47 -13.54 16.43
CA LEU A 97 -5.03 -12.15 16.57
C LEU A 97 -5.14 -11.69 18.02
N ASN A 98 -6.24 -11.99 18.72
CA ASN A 98 -6.40 -11.62 20.12
C ASN A 98 -5.42 -12.37 21.02
N MET A 99 -5.10 -13.64 20.75
CA MET A 99 -4.04 -14.35 21.47
C MET A 99 -2.66 -13.73 21.22
N ILE A 100 -2.38 -13.34 19.99
CA ILE A 100 -1.17 -12.61 19.62
C ILE A 100 -1.14 -11.28 20.40
N LEU A 101 -2.19 -10.46 20.30
CA LEU A 101 -2.34 -9.15 20.96
C LEU A 101 -2.37 -9.22 22.50
N ALA A 102 -2.74 -10.36 23.09
CA ALA A 102 -2.76 -10.59 24.54
C ALA A 102 -1.37 -10.89 25.12
N THR A 103 -0.34 -11.01 24.28
CA THR A 103 1.05 -11.14 24.76
C THR A 103 1.43 -9.83 25.46
N GLU A 104 1.66 -9.88 26.78
CA GLU A 104 2.01 -8.71 27.59
C GLU A 104 3.33 -8.08 27.13
N THR A 105 3.20 -7.16 26.19
CA THR A 105 4.25 -6.29 25.70
C THR A 105 3.64 -4.89 25.63
N THR A 106 4.30 -3.91 26.25
CA THR A 106 3.82 -2.54 26.32
C THR A 106 4.46 -1.71 25.21
N GLY A 107 3.64 -1.12 24.32
CA GLY A 107 4.07 -0.09 23.37
C GLY A 107 4.37 -0.58 21.95
N PHE A 108 5.18 0.20 21.21
CA PHE A 108 5.50 0.00 19.79
C PHE A 108 6.26 -1.31 19.49
N GLU A 109 6.99 -1.87 20.44
CA GLU A 109 7.69 -3.15 20.29
C GLU A 109 6.71 -4.31 20.06
N SER A 110 5.59 -4.29 20.78
CA SER A 110 4.48 -5.24 20.64
C SER A 110 3.96 -5.27 19.20
N PHE A 111 3.76 -4.09 18.59
CA PHE A 111 3.32 -4.01 17.20
C PHE A 111 4.30 -4.70 16.26
N TRP A 112 5.61 -4.44 16.39
CA TRP A 112 6.61 -5.11 15.56
C TRP A 112 6.62 -6.62 15.75
N VAL A 113 6.54 -7.10 17.01
CA VAL A 113 6.45 -8.53 17.32
C VAL A 113 5.21 -9.14 16.68
N TYR A 114 4.04 -8.48 16.75
CA TYR A 114 2.80 -8.95 16.12
C TYR A 114 2.92 -9.04 14.60
N MET A 115 3.50 -8.02 13.97
CA MET A 115 3.72 -8.00 12.53
C MET A 115 4.61 -9.16 12.07
N VAL A 116 5.72 -9.40 12.79
CA VAL A 116 6.64 -10.50 12.49
C VAL A 116 5.93 -11.84 12.68
N ARG A 117 5.17 -12.02 13.77
CA ARG A 117 4.41 -13.26 14.03
C ARG A 117 3.36 -13.54 12.94
N MET A 118 2.63 -12.52 12.49
CA MET A 118 1.66 -12.69 11.40
C MET A 118 2.35 -13.11 10.10
N VAL A 119 3.52 -12.55 9.80
CA VAL A 119 4.31 -12.93 8.60
C VAL A 119 4.93 -14.32 8.76
N GLU A 120 5.37 -14.73 9.94
CA GLU A 120 5.87 -16.09 10.20
C GLU A 120 4.77 -17.15 10.01
N LEU A 121 3.57 -16.89 10.54
CA LEU A 121 2.44 -17.83 10.51
C LEU A 121 1.75 -17.86 9.13
N TRP A 122 1.60 -16.69 8.50
CA TRP A 122 0.75 -16.52 7.32
C TRP A 122 1.43 -15.81 6.16
N GLY A 123 2.76 -15.70 6.17
CA GLY A 123 3.50 -14.90 5.19
C GLY A 123 3.22 -15.29 3.75
N LEU A 124 3.23 -16.59 3.43
CA LEU A 124 2.98 -17.07 2.07
C LEU A 124 1.57 -16.72 1.55
N PRO A 125 0.46 -17.07 2.24
CA PRO A 125 -0.86 -16.68 1.77
C PRO A 125 -1.03 -15.15 1.76
N MET A 126 -0.48 -14.41 2.72
CA MET A 126 -0.58 -12.94 2.70
C MET A 126 0.16 -12.32 1.51
N VAL A 127 1.34 -12.81 1.14
CA VAL A 127 2.07 -12.30 -0.03
C VAL A 127 1.27 -12.55 -1.30
N ILE A 128 0.79 -13.79 -1.51
CA ILE A 128 0.00 -14.15 -2.69
C ILE A 128 -1.30 -13.34 -2.74
N GLY A 129 -2.00 -13.27 -1.61
CA GLY A 129 -3.25 -12.54 -1.48
C GLY A 129 -3.09 -11.03 -1.59
N SER A 130 -1.92 -10.47 -1.36
CA SER A 130 -1.66 -9.03 -1.53
C SER A 130 -1.53 -8.60 -3.00
N ILE A 131 -1.18 -9.52 -3.91
CA ILE A 131 -0.91 -9.22 -5.32
C ILE A 131 -2.13 -8.56 -6.00
N PRO A 132 -3.36 -9.11 -5.92
CA PRO A 132 -4.53 -8.48 -6.53
C PRO A 132 -4.80 -7.08 -5.97
N TRP A 133 -4.68 -6.91 -4.64
CA TRP A 133 -4.91 -5.63 -3.99
C TRP A 133 -3.88 -4.58 -4.37
N SER A 134 -2.60 -4.94 -4.39
CA SER A 134 -1.50 -4.08 -4.82
C SER A 134 -1.70 -3.58 -6.26
N ILE A 135 -2.07 -4.49 -7.18
CA ILE A 135 -2.33 -4.16 -8.59
C ILE A 135 -3.56 -3.27 -8.72
N VAL A 136 -4.69 -3.68 -8.15
CA VAL A 136 -5.98 -2.97 -8.30
C VAL A 136 -5.90 -1.59 -7.66
N LEU A 137 -5.41 -1.47 -6.43
CA LEU A 137 -5.36 -0.18 -5.72
C LEU A 137 -4.29 0.74 -6.29
N GLY A 138 -3.15 0.19 -6.72
CA GLY A 138 -2.16 0.95 -7.48
C GLY A 138 -2.77 1.54 -8.75
N TRP A 139 -3.43 0.70 -9.56
CA TRP A 139 -4.08 1.11 -10.80
C TRP A 139 -5.19 2.14 -10.57
N VAL A 140 -6.15 1.86 -9.68
CA VAL A 140 -7.24 2.78 -9.33
C VAL A 140 -6.68 4.11 -8.82
N GLY A 141 -5.67 4.06 -7.96
CA GLY A 141 -4.99 5.24 -7.44
C GLY A 141 -4.35 6.09 -8.53
N TYR A 142 -3.77 5.47 -9.56
CA TYR A 142 -3.25 6.19 -10.73
C TYR A 142 -4.36 6.98 -11.45
N PHE A 143 -5.44 6.31 -11.87
CA PHE A 143 -6.51 6.93 -12.66
C PHE A 143 -7.25 7.99 -11.86
N TRP A 144 -7.56 7.70 -10.60
CA TRP A 144 -8.29 8.62 -9.76
C TRP A 144 -7.46 9.87 -9.44
N SER A 145 -6.19 9.70 -9.04
CA SER A 145 -5.32 10.85 -8.75
C SER A 145 -5.07 11.69 -10.00
N LEU A 146 -4.90 11.07 -11.18
CA LEU A 146 -4.73 11.79 -12.43
C LEU A 146 -5.95 12.67 -12.72
N ARG A 147 -7.16 12.08 -12.65
CA ARG A 147 -8.42 12.80 -12.87
C ARG A 147 -8.61 13.95 -11.89
N VAL A 148 -8.35 13.73 -10.61
CA VAL A 148 -8.47 14.76 -9.57
C VAL A 148 -7.49 15.91 -9.80
N ILE A 149 -6.23 15.61 -10.11
CA ILE A 149 -5.21 16.64 -10.34
C ILE A 149 -5.50 17.44 -11.62
N GLU A 150 -5.97 16.79 -12.67
CA GLU A 150 -6.34 17.46 -13.93
C GLU A 150 -7.55 18.38 -13.73
N ASN A 151 -8.60 17.89 -13.08
CA ASN A 151 -9.78 18.69 -12.74
C ASN A 151 -9.40 19.89 -11.88
N PHE A 152 -8.60 19.70 -10.82
CA PHE A 152 -8.17 20.79 -9.96
C PHE A 152 -7.38 21.87 -10.72
N ARG A 153 -6.52 21.47 -11.66
CA ARG A 153 -5.74 22.43 -12.49
C ARG A 153 -6.59 23.18 -13.49
N THR A 154 -7.64 22.56 -14.04
CA THR A 154 -8.56 23.24 -14.96
C THR A 154 -9.37 24.30 -14.24
N SER A 155 -9.91 24.01 -13.06
CA SER A 155 -10.61 25.00 -12.23
C SER A 155 -9.70 26.14 -11.78
N GLN A 156 -8.46 25.85 -11.38
CA GLN A 156 -7.47 26.89 -11.05
C GLN A 156 -7.13 27.80 -12.24
N ARG A 157 -7.08 27.27 -13.46
CA ARG A 157 -6.86 28.08 -14.67
C ARG A 157 -8.04 29.00 -14.97
N GLN A 158 -9.27 28.54 -14.73
CA GLN A 158 -10.47 29.36 -14.93
C GLN A 158 -10.52 30.54 -13.95
N HIS A 159 -10.24 30.31 -12.67
CA HIS A 159 -10.17 31.38 -11.67
C HIS A 159 -9.09 32.44 -11.94
N LEU A 160 -8.01 32.10 -12.65
CA LEU A 160 -6.96 33.05 -13.03
C LEU A 160 -7.27 33.86 -14.29
N ILE A 161 -8.30 33.49 -15.06
CA ILE A 161 -8.74 34.22 -16.27
C ILE A 161 -9.88 35.18 -15.94
N GLU A 162 -10.63 34.92 -14.88
CA GLU A 162 -11.76 35.75 -14.40
C GLU A 162 -11.32 36.96 -13.53
N HIS A 163 -10.02 37.11 -13.26
CA HIS A 163 -9.40 38.21 -12.51
C HIS A 163 -8.26 38.86 -13.31
#